data_AF-A0A1I1EFA8-F1
#
_entry.id   AF-A0A1I1EFA8-F1
#
_cell.length_a   1.000
_cell.length_b   1.000
_cell.length_c   1.000
_cell.angle_alpha   90.00
_cell.angle_beta   90.00
_cell.angle_gamma   90.00
#
_symmetry.space_group_name_H-M   'P 1'
#
loop_
_entity.id
_entity.type
_entity.pdbx_description
1 polymer ?
#
loop_
_entity_poly.entity_id
_entity_poly.type
_entity_poly.pdbx_seq_one_letter_code
_entity_poly.pdbx_strand_id
1 'polypeptide(L)'
;MKITPTRFAKMFVRTRNGSETAVRLGFSPEEAKELEADMLSKASVKRAIRKLDSDDIQNLCYVKTGLSRLAFGSINDAAALLFADEPTREEVLSADLFNVSEIKKVKGGGVEMKFFDRQKALEKLVELDPELKEVSAAQEFLNAVYGGSQDMDETEIEGGDYDE
;
A
#
# COMPACT_ATOMS: atom_id res chain seq x y z
N MET A 1 1.80 25.85 7.63
CA MET A 1 2.73 25.70 6.49
C MET A 1 1.98 26.02 5.19
N LYS A 2 2.53 26.77 4.22
CA LYS A 2 1.81 27.02 2.94
C LYS A 2 2.07 25.90 1.94
N ILE A 3 1.02 25.17 1.55
CA ILE A 3 1.10 24.15 0.51
C ILE A 3 1.08 24.80 -0.88
N THR A 4 1.99 24.37 -1.75
CA THR A 4 2.06 24.85 -3.13
C THR A 4 1.46 23.83 -4.09
N PRO A 5 0.86 24.26 -5.22
CA PRO A 5 0.34 23.36 -6.25
C PRO A 5 1.35 22.29 -6.69
N THR A 6 2.61 22.68 -6.87
CA THR A 6 3.68 21.77 -7.28
C THR A 6 4.03 20.74 -6.20
N ARG A 7 4.08 21.16 -4.93
CA ARG A 7 4.39 20.24 -3.82
C ARG A 7 3.29 19.22 -3.62
N PHE A 8 2.02 19.64 -3.68
CA PHE A 8 0.88 18.72 -3.65
C PHE A 8 0.91 17.76 -4.83
N ALA A 9 1.05 18.26 -6.06
CA ALA A 9 1.09 17.41 -7.26
C ALA A 9 2.21 16.36 -7.19
N LYS A 10 3.43 16.73 -6.77
CA LYS A 10 4.56 15.80 -6.63
C LYS A 10 4.30 14.67 -5.63
N MET A 11 3.59 14.94 -4.54
CA MET A 11 3.24 13.92 -3.56
C MET A 11 2.03 13.11 -4.03
N PHE A 12 1.01 13.77 -4.57
CA PHE A 12 -0.20 13.16 -5.11
C PHE A 12 0.09 12.12 -6.19
N VAL A 13 1.04 12.37 -7.09
CA VAL A 13 1.37 11.39 -8.13
C VAL A 13 1.98 10.10 -7.56
N ARG A 14 2.55 10.14 -6.34
CA ARG A 14 3.11 8.96 -5.65
C ARG A 14 2.05 8.16 -4.90
N THR A 15 1.08 8.85 -4.30
CA THR A 15 0.05 8.22 -3.45
C THR A 15 -1.23 7.91 -4.22
N ARG A 16 -1.55 8.71 -5.25
CA ARG A 16 -2.84 8.78 -5.96
C ARG A 16 -4.06 8.92 -5.04
N ASN A 17 -3.83 9.41 -3.84
CA ASN A 17 -4.82 9.65 -2.80
C ASN A 17 -4.60 11.05 -2.24
N GLY A 18 -5.54 11.97 -2.43
CA GLY A 18 -5.36 13.38 -2.05
C GLY A 18 -5.40 13.60 -0.55
N SER A 19 -6.22 12.85 0.17
CA SER A 19 -6.30 12.88 1.63
C SER A 19 -5.00 12.36 2.26
N GLU A 20 -4.48 11.21 1.80
CA GLU A 20 -3.17 10.68 2.21
C GLU A 20 -2.04 11.68 1.86
N THR A 21 -2.14 12.32 0.70
CA THR A 21 -1.21 13.38 0.29
C THR A 21 -1.20 14.54 1.26
N ALA A 22 -2.38 15.02 1.68
CA ALA A 22 -2.52 16.12 2.61
C ALA A 22 -1.90 15.77 3.97
N VAL A 23 -2.21 14.59 4.51
CA VAL A 23 -1.66 14.10 5.79
C VAL A 23 -0.12 13.98 5.71
N ARG A 24 0.42 13.37 4.64
CA ARG A 24 1.88 13.31 4.41
C ARG A 24 2.55 14.67 4.22
N LEU A 25 1.77 15.69 3.86
CA LEU A 25 2.22 17.08 3.77
C LEU A 25 2.03 17.86 5.07
N GLY A 26 1.63 17.20 6.16
CA GLY A 26 1.55 17.77 7.50
C GLY A 26 0.25 18.50 7.82
N PHE A 27 -0.83 18.21 7.07
CA PHE A 27 -2.18 18.65 7.40
C PHE A 27 -2.86 17.62 8.29
N SER A 28 -3.85 18.03 9.09
CA SER A 28 -4.63 17.08 9.89
C SER A 28 -5.54 16.23 8.99
N PRO A 29 -5.95 15.02 9.43
CA PRO A 29 -6.92 14.20 8.71
C PRO A 29 -8.27 14.89 8.47
N GLU A 30 -8.64 15.84 9.34
CA GLU A 30 -9.88 16.61 9.25
C GLU A 30 -9.83 17.62 8.10
N GLU A 31 -8.70 18.31 7.96
CA GLU A 31 -8.45 19.27 6.87
C GLU A 31 -8.18 18.57 5.53
N ALA A 32 -7.75 17.31 5.55
CA ALA A 32 -7.25 16.59 4.40
C ALA A 32 -8.24 16.50 3.23
N LYS A 33 -9.53 16.24 3.52
CA LYS A 33 -10.57 16.12 2.49
C LYS A 33 -10.91 17.44 1.82
N GLU A 34 -11.01 18.51 2.59
CA GLU A 34 -11.27 19.84 2.05
C GLU A 34 -10.08 20.34 1.24
N LEU A 35 -8.86 20.13 1.75
CA LEU A 35 -7.64 20.45 1.03
C LEU A 35 -7.50 19.66 -0.27
N GLU A 36 -7.82 18.36 -0.24
CA GLU A 36 -7.87 17.53 -1.43
C GLU A 36 -8.81 18.12 -2.49
N ALA A 37 -10.05 18.43 -2.10
CA ALA A 37 -11.05 19.00 -3.00
C ALA A 37 -10.58 20.35 -3.58
N ASP A 38 -10.08 21.24 -2.74
CA ASP A 38 -9.54 22.55 -3.14
C ASP A 38 -8.34 22.38 -4.10
N MET A 39 -7.34 21.60 -3.72
CA MET A 39 -6.12 21.42 -4.50
C MET A 39 -6.40 20.72 -5.83
N LEU A 40 -7.20 19.65 -5.84
CA LEU A 40 -7.54 18.95 -7.07
C LEU A 40 -8.48 19.76 -7.96
N SER A 41 -9.20 20.76 -7.46
CA SER A 41 -10.00 21.67 -8.30
C SER A 41 -9.13 22.64 -9.11
N LYS A 42 -7.96 23.04 -8.60
CA LYS A 42 -7.09 24.09 -9.18
C LYS A 42 -6.49 23.67 -10.52
N ALA A 43 -6.69 24.52 -11.53
CA ALA A 43 -6.11 24.29 -12.87
C ALA A 43 -4.58 24.17 -12.85
N SER A 44 -3.89 24.88 -11.95
CA SER A 44 -2.44 24.78 -11.78
C SER A 44 -2.01 23.40 -11.28
N VAL A 45 -2.76 22.81 -10.34
CA VAL A 45 -2.49 21.46 -9.82
C VAL A 45 -2.79 20.43 -10.90
N LYS A 46 -3.93 20.52 -11.58
CA LYS A 46 -4.28 19.64 -12.71
C LYS A 46 -3.22 19.67 -13.81
N ARG A 47 -2.72 20.87 -14.17
CA ARG A 47 -1.62 21.02 -15.14
C ARG A 47 -0.31 20.41 -14.63
N ALA A 48 0.02 20.60 -13.36
CA ALA A 48 1.22 20.02 -12.77
C ALA A 48 1.15 18.48 -12.74
N ILE A 49 0.00 17.91 -12.37
CA ILE A 49 -0.25 16.46 -12.43
C ILE A 49 -0.12 15.97 -13.88
N ARG A 50 -0.82 16.60 -14.84
CA ARG A 50 -0.71 16.22 -16.27
C ARG A 50 0.71 16.30 -16.80
N LYS A 51 1.49 17.30 -16.40
CA LYS A 51 2.90 17.44 -16.78
C LYS A 51 3.77 16.34 -16.15
N LEU A 52 3.46 15.93 -14.93
CA LEU A 52 4.13 14.80 -14.29
C LEU A 52 3.67 13.47 -14.92
N ASP A 53 2.44 13.40 -15.45
CA ASP A 53 1.84 12.20 -16.06
C ASP A 53 2.13 12.06 -17.56
N SER A 54 2.61 13.10 -18.24
CA SER A 54 2.74 13.12 -19.71
C SER A 54 3.89 12.31 -20.28
N ASP A 55 4.77 11.78 -19.44
CA ASP A 55 5.82 10.84 -19.88
C ASP A 55 5.33 9.40 -19.63
N ASP A 56 5.34 8.53 -20.65
CA ASP A 56 4.99 7.10 -20.49
C ASP A 56 5.87 6.39 -19.43
N ILE A 57 7.10 6.88 -19.26
CA ILE A 57 8.02 6.50 -18.18
C ILE A 57 7.40 6.78 -16.80
N GLN A 58 6.62 7.85 -16.66
CA GLN A 58 5.96 8.23 -15.41
C GLN A 58 4.72 7.37 -15.14
N ASN A 59 3.94 7.00 -16.15
CA ASN A 59 2.84 6.04 -15.97
C ASN A 59 3.35 4.67 -15.52
N LEU A 60 4.43 4.18 -16.12
CA LEU A 60 5.14 2.99 -15.62
C LEU A 60 5.67 3.22 -14.20
N CYS A 61 6.19 4.41 -13.90
CA CYS A 61 6.63 4.79 -12.55
C CYS A 61 5.48 4.73 -11.53
N TYR A 62 4.23 5.04 -11.90
CA TYR A 62 3.09 4.96 -10.98
C TYR A 62 2.65 3.53 -10.70
N VAL A 63 2.59 2.69 -11.74
CA VAL A 63 2.32 1.26 -11.55
C VAL A 63 3.42 0.63 -10.69
N LYS A 64 4.69 0.93 -10.98
CA LYS A 64 5.83 0.51 -10.15
C LYS A 64 5.74 1.05 -8.73
N THR A 65 5.31 2.30 -8.53
CA THR A 65 5.14 2.89 -7.19
C THR A 65 4.04 2.20 -6.40
N GLY A 66 2.88 1.96 -7.02
CA GLY A 66 1.76 1.25 -6.39
C GLY A 66 2.14 -0.17 -6.01
N LEU A 67 2.72 -0.93 -6.94
CA LEU A 67 3.22 -2.29 -6.67
C LEU A 67 4.33 -2.30 -5.61
N SER A 68 5.22 -1.30 -5.59
CA SER A 68 6.24 -1.16 -4.56
C SER A 68 5.63 -0.89 -3.18
N ARG A 69 4.55 -0.11 -3.09
CA ARG A 69 3.79 0.07 -1.84
C ARG A 69 3.15 -1.23 -1.38
N LEU A 70 2.66 -2.06 -2.31
CA LEU A 70 2.15 -3.39 -1.97
C LEU A 70 3.26 -4.33 -1.48
N ALA A 71 4.39 -4.37 -2.19
CA ALA A 71 5.52 -5.26 -1.87
C ALA A 71 6.26 -4.87 -0.58
N PHE A 72 6.49 -3.59 -0.36
CA PHE A 72 7.41 -3.08 0.69
C PHE A 72 6.73 -2.16 1.72
N GLY A 73 5.48 -1.78 1.50
CA GLY A 73 4.77 -0.87 2.38
C GLY A 73 4.51 -1.47 3.77
N SER A 74 4.60 -0.61 4.78
CA SER A 74 4.23 -0.95 6.15
C SER A 74 2.73 -1.28 6.23
N ILE A 75 2.38 -2.13 7.20
CA ILE A 75 1.00 -2.44 7.59
C ILE A 75 0.72 -1.97 9.02
N ASN A 76 1.61 -1.16 9.60
CA ASN A 76 1.56 -0.82 11.02
C ASN A 76 0.26 -0.11 11.39
N ASP A 77 -0.24 0.79 10.56
CA ASP A 77 -1.48 1.52 10.83
C ASP A 77 -2.69 0.58 10.83
N ALA A 78 -2.76 -0.35 9.86
CA ALA A 78 -3.79 -1.37 9.81
C ALA A 78 -3.72 -2.32 11.03
N ALA A 79 -2.52 -2.72 11.43
CA ALA A 79 -2.30 -3.54 12.62
C ALA A 79 -2.70 -2.79 13.91
N ALA A 80 -2.30 -1.52 14.04
CA ALA A 80 -2.67 -0.68 15.17
C ALA A 80 -4.20 -0.53 15.29
N LEU A 81 -4.89 -0.32 14.17
CA LEU A 81 -6.35 -0.27 14.15
C LEU A 81 -7.01 -1.61 14.48
N LEU A 82 -6.42 -2.74 14.05
CA LEU A 82 -6.95 -4.07 14.33
C LEU A 82 -6.90 -4.43 15.83
N PHE A 83 -5.87 -3.96 16.53
CA PHE A 83 -5.65 -4.22 17.96
C PHE A 83 -6.15 -3.10 18.88
N ALA A 84 -6.72 -2.02 18.33
CA ALA A 84 -7.33 -0.97 19.12
C ALA A 84 -8.67 -1.46 19.70
N ASP A 85 -8.88 -1.27 21.01
CA ASP A 85 -10.14 -1.64 21.68
C ASP A 85 -11.34 -0.89 21.07
N GLU A 86 -11.18 0.41 20.82
CA GLU A 86 -12.18 1.24 20.15
C GLU A 86 -11.47 2.33 19.32
N PRO A 87 -11.12 2.06 18.05
CA PRO A 87 -10.42 3.03 17.22
C PRO A 87 -11.29 4.25 16.97
N THR A 88 -10.74 5.43 17.23
CA THR A 88 -11.39 6.71 17.00
C THR A 88 -11.53 6.98 15.50
N ARG A 89 -12.49 7.85 15.14
CA ARG A 89 -12.67 8.29 13.77
C ARG A 89 -11.40 8.93 13.19
N GLU A 90 -10.66 9.68 14.01
CA GLU A 90 -9.44 10.36 13.57
C GLU A 90 -8.33 9.36 13.27
N GLU A 91 -8.13 8.36 14.12
CA GLU A 91 -7.16 7.28 13.88
C GLU A 91 -7.47 6.56 12.57
N VAL A 92 -8.73 6.19 12.34
CA VAL A 92 -9.18 5.53 11.09
C VAL A 92 -8.95 6.42 9.86
N LEU A 93 -9.19 7.73 9.96
CA LEU A 93 -8.99 8.65 8.83
C LEU A 93 -7.50 8.95 8.57
N SER A 94 -6.66 8.84 9.59
CA SER A 94 -5.21 9.08 9.48
C SER A 94 -4.42 7.87 8.98
N ALA A 95 -4.97 6.66 9.15
CA ALA A 95 -4.29 5.41 8.86
C ALA A 95 -4.04 5.18 7.36
N ASP A 96 -2.81 4.77 7.01
CA ASP A 96 -2.48 4.23 5.69
C ASP A 96 -2.96 2.78 5.56
N LEU A 97 -4.16 2.62 5.00
CA LEU A 97 -4.76 1.31 4.72
C LEU A 97 -4.48 0.80 3.29
N PHE A 98 -3.51 1.37 2.57
CA PHE A 98 -3.27 1.04 1.15
C PHE A 98 -3.04 -0.46 0.88
N ASN A 99 -2.43 -1.17 1.84
CA ASN A 99 -2.16 -2.60 1.74
C ASN A 99 -3.37 -3.50 2.02
N VAL A 100 -4.48 -2.94 2.51
CA VAL A 100 -5.67 -3.71 2.89
C VAL A 100 -6.52 -3.98 1.66
N SER A 101 -6.77 -5.26 1.38
CA SER A 101 -7.58 -5.75 0.26
C SER A 101 -9.05 -5.98 0.64
N GLU A 102 -9.31 -6.33 1.90
CA GLU A 102 -10.66 -6.58 2.42
C GLU A 102 -10.75 -6.19 3.89
N ILE A 103 -11.88 -5.61 4.30
CA ILE A 103 -12.25 -5.40 5.71
C ILE A 103 -13.63 -5.99 5.94
N LYS A 104 -13.77 -6.88 6.92
CA LYS A 104 -15.02 -7.58 7.21
C LYS A 104 -15.31 -7.62 8.70
N LYS A 105 -16.56 -7.34 9.08
CA LYS A 105 -17.06 -7.68 10.43
C LYS A 105 -17.48 -9.15 10.45
N VAL A 106 -16.93 -9.92 11.38
CA VAL A 106 -17.24 -11.34 11.53
C VAL A 106 -18.35 -11.57 12.56
N LYS A 107 -18.98 -12.75 12.51
CA LYS A 107 -19.97 -13.16 13.52
C LYS A 107 -19.28 -13.19 14.88
N GLY A 108 -19.81 -12.45 15.86
CA GLY A 108 -19.18 -12.27 17.17
C GLY A 108 -18.57 -10.88 17.40
N GLY A 109 -18.66 -9.96 16.43
CA GLY A 109 -18.30 -8.55 16.63
C GLY A 109 -16.84 -8.20 16.34
N GLY A 110 -15.99 -9.20 16.07
CA GLY A 110 -14.61 -8.98 15.63
C GLY A 110 -14.51 -8.40 14.21
N VAL A 111 -13.32 -7.90 13.89
CA VAL A 111 -12.95 -7.39 12.55
C VAL A 111 -11.85 -8.27 11.97
N GLU A 112 -11.99 -8.65 10.71
CA GLU A 112 -10.96 -9.33 9.92
C GLU A 112 -10.49 -8.36 8.84
N MET A 113 -9.17 -8.26 8.66
CA MET A 113 -8.54 -7.53 7.56
C MET A 113 -7.69 -8.49 6.74
N LYS A 114 -7.79 -8.41 5.42
CA LYS A 114 -6.90 -9.10 4.49
C LYS A 114 -5.99 -8.08 3.82
N PHE A 115 -4.78 -8.51 3.51
CA PHE A 115 -3.79 -7.71 2.80
C PHE A 115 -3.62 -8.21 1.37
N PHE A 116 -3.11 -7.35 0.49
CA PHE A 116 -2.63 -7.80 -0.81
C PHE A 116 -1.41 -8.71 -0.66
N ASP A 117 -1.25 -9.64 -1.60
CA ASP A 117 -0.11 -10.53 -1.66
C ASP A 117 1.16 -9.75 -2.08
N ARG A 118 2.12 -9.65 -1.15
CA ARG A 118 3.39 -8.96 -1.37
C ARG A 118 4.26 -9.66 -2.40
N GLN A 119 4.26 -10.98 -2.40
CA GLN A 119 5.06 -11.76 -3.35
C GLN A 119 4.49 -11.55 -4.76
N LYS A 120 3.17 -11.55 -4.90
CA LYS A 120 2.52 -11.22 -6.18
C LYS A 120 2.88 -9.81 -6.68
N ALA A 121 2.97 -8.84 -5.79
CA ALA A 121 3.41 -7.49 -6.14
C ALA A 121 4.88 -7.46 -6.62
N LEU A 122 5.77 -8.24 -5.99
CA LEU A 122 7.17 -8.39 -6.40
C LEU A 122 7.30 -9.04 -7.79
N GLU A 123 6.55 -10.11 -8.07
CA GLU A 123 6.50 -10.73 -9.40
C GLU A 123 6.14 -9.69 -10.47
N LYS A 124 5.09 -8.89 -10.22
CA LYS A 124 4.66 -7.84 -11.14
C LYS A 124 5.68 -6.71 -11.30
N LEU A 125 6.46 -6.40 -10.27
CA LEU A 125 7.57 -5.45 -10.39
C LEU A 125 8.68 -5.97 -11.30
N VAL A 126 9.06 -7.25 -11.16
CA VAL A 126 10.04 -7.89 -12.05
C VAL A 126 9.51 -7.93 -13.49
N GLU A 127 8.23 -8.26 -13.69
CA GLU A 127 7.61 -8.24 -15.03
C GLU A 127 7.64 -6.84 -15.69
N LEU A 128 7.66 -5.77 -14.90
CA LEU A 128 7.65 -4.39 -15.40
C LEU A 128 9.05 -3.77 -15.51
N ASP A 129 10.08 -4.49 -15.08
CA ASP A 129 11.45 -4.03 -15.14
C ASP A 129 12.25 -4.79 -16.21
N PRO A 130 12.53 -4.17 -17.37
CA PRO A 130 13.26 -4.80 -18.45
C PRO A 130 14.66 -5.25 -18.04
N GLU A 131 15.30 -4.54 -17.10
CA GLU A 131 16.63 -4.88 -16.62
C GLU A 131 16.56 -6.12 -15.71
N LEU A 132 15.61 -6.19 -14.78
CA LEU A 132 15.46 -7.35 -13.90
C LEU A 132 14.99 -8.62 -14.64
N LYS A 133 14.27 -8.48 -15.76
CA LYS A 133 13.89 -9.63 -16.60
C LYS A 133 15.07 -10.37 -17.21
N GLU A 134 16.16 -9.68 -17.48
CA GLU A 134 17.36 -10.29 -18.07
C GLU A 134 18.33 -10.85 -17.01
N VAL A 135 18.14 -10.50 -15.74
CA VAL A 135 19.02 -10.95 -14.65
C VAL A 135 18.47 -12.20 -13.96
N SER A 136 19.22 -13.31 -14.04
CA SER A 136 18.88 -14.58 -13.38
C SER A 136 18.63 -14.42 -11.87
N ALA A 137 19.33 -13.50 -11.21
CA ALA A 137 19.22 -13.23 -9.78
C ALA A 137 17.82 -12.79 -9.33
N ALA A 138 17.03 -12.09 -10.15
CA ALA A 138 15.65 -11.73 -9.79
C ALA A 138 14.75 -12.98 -9.76
N GLN A 139 14.92 -13.86 -10.75
CA GLN A 139 14.22 -15.14 -10.80
C GLN A 139 14.67 -16.09 -9.69
N GLU A 140 15.98 -16.15 -9.40
CA GLU A 140 16.54 -16.92 -8.29
C GLU A 140 16.01 -16.43 -6.94
N PHE A 141 15.91 -15.12 -6.73
CA PHE A 141 15.32 -14.55 -5.53
C PHE A 141 13.84 -14.93 -5.38
N LEU A 142 13.03 -14.76 -6.43
CA LEU A 142 11.62 -15.18 -6.40
C LEU A 142 11.51 -16.68 -6.09
N ASN A 143 12.29 -17.53 -6.78
CA ASN A 143 12.31 -18.96 -6.54
C ASN A 143 12.70 -19.31 -5.09
N ALA A 144 13.65 -18.60 -4.49
CA ALA A 144 14.03 -18.82 -3.09
C ALA A 144 12.91 -18.42 -2.12
N VAL A 145 12.20 -17.32 -2.38
CA VAL A 145 11.07 -16.86 -1.56
C VAL A 145 9.90 -17.86 -1.65
N TYR A 146 9.58 -18.37 -2.83
CA TYR A 146 8.48 -19.31 -3.03
C TYR A 146 8.85 -20.76 -2.64
N GLY A 147 10.09 -21.18 -2.87
CA GLY A 147 10.58 -22.53 -2.56
C GLY A 147 10.62 -22.82 -1.06
N GLY A 148 10.96 -21.81 -0.23
CA GLY A 148 10.96 -21.97 1.23
C GLY A 148 9.56 -22.08 1.86
N SER A 149 8.50 -21.70 1.15
CA SER A 149 7.11 -21.79 1.63
C SER A 149 6.48 -23.18 1.44
N GLN A 150 6.97 -24.01 0.51
CA GLN A 150 6.45 -25.37 0.32
C GLN A 150 6.90 -26.34 1.42
N ASP A 151 8.03 -26.07 2.08
CA ASP A 151 8.58 -26.93 3.14
C ASP A 151 7.91 -26.72 4.52
N MET A 152 7.01 -25.73 4.68
CA MET A 152 6.33 -25.44 5.96
C MET A 152 4.88 -25.95 6.05
N ASP A 153 4.28 -26.44 4.97
CA ASP A 153 2.91 -26.99 4.99
C ASP A 153 2.88 -28.50 5.30
N GLU A 154 4.03 -29.18 5.37
CA GLU A 154 4.11 -30.64 5.62
C GLU A 154 4.33 -31.05 7.08
N THR A 155 4.50 -30.13 8.03
CA THR A 155 4.47 -30.49 9.46
C THR A 155 3.04 -30.51 9.97
N GLU A 156 2.26 -31.49 9.51
CA GLU A 156 1.12 -31.99 10.27
C GLU A 156 1.63 -32.35 11.67
N ILE A 157 1.08 -31.68 12.67
CA ILE A 157 1.24 -32.06 14.07
C ILE A 157 0.53 -33.41 14.20
N GLU A 158 1.27 -34.51 14.03
CA GLU A 158 0.82 -35.83 14.47
C GLU A 158 0.49 -35.71 15.96
N GLY A 159 -0.81 -35.87 16.24
CA GLY A 159 -1.36 -35.87 17.58
C GLY A 159 -0.64 -36.91 18.43
N GLY A 160 0.08 -36.45 19.44
CA GLY A 160 0.52 -37.30 20.53
C GLY A 160 -0.71 -37.80 21.28
N ASP A 161 -0.98 -39.09 21.14
CA ASP A 161 -1.80 -39.86 22.07
C ASP A 161 -1.31 -39.58 23.51
N TYR A 162 -2.21 -39.07 24.34
CA TYR A 162 -2.08 -39.18 25.79
C TYR A 162 -3.27 -40.01 26.26
N ASP A 163 -3.03 -41.32 26.34
CA ASP A 163 -3.85 -42.25 27.13
C ASP A 163 -3.50 -42.13 28.62
N GLU A 164 -4.57 -42.28 29.43
CA GLU A 164 -4.71 -42.36 30.91
C GLU A 164 -4.65 -41.08 31.76
#